data_AF-A0A1M6SL42-F1
#
_entry.id   AF-A0A1M6SL42-F1
#
_cell.length_a   1.000
_cell.length_b   1.000
_cell.length_c   1.000
_cell.angle_alpha   90.00
_cell.angle_beta   90.00
_cell.angle_gamma   90.00
#
_symmetry.space_group_name_H-M   'P 1'
#
loop_
_entity.id
_entity.type
_entity.pdbx_description
1 polymer ?
#
loop_
_entity_poly.entity_id
_entity_poly.type
_entity_poly.pdbx_seq_one_letter_code
_entity_poly.pdbx_strand_id
1 'polypeptide(L)' 'AELSRRGIARNQMSIQAFGESRPLVPTADGVREPQNRRVEIVLR' A
#
# COMPACT_ATOMS: atom_id res chain seq x y z
N ALA A 1 -11.17 -2.16 9.45
CA ALA A 1 -10.43 -2.54 8.22
C ALA A 1 -11.44 -3.09 7.22
N GLU A 2 -11.58 -2.44 6.06
CA GLU A 2 -12.64 -2.77 5.08
C GLU A 2 -12.59 -4.24 4.62
N LEU A 3 -11.39 -4.81 4.43
CA LEU A 3 -11.21 -6.22 4.07
C LEU A 3 -11.77 -7.18 5.14
N SER A 4 -11.61 -6.85 6.42
CA SER A 4 -12.18 -7.63 7.52
C SER A 4 -13.71 -7.55 7.55
N ARG A 5 -14.29 -6.39 7.22
CA ARG A 5 -15.75 -6.22 7.07
C ARG A 5 -16.31 -7.05 5.92
N ARG A 6 -15.49 -7.24 4.87
CA ARG A 6 -15.80 -8.11 3.72
C ARG A 6 -15.51 -9.60 3.96
N GLY A 7 -15.14 -9.98 5.18
CA GLY A 7 -14.97 -11.38 5.59
C GLY A 7 -13.56 -11.96 5.46
N ILE A 8 -12.56 -11.16 5.08
CA ILE A 8 -11.17 -11.62 5.04
C ILE A 8 -10.61 -11.63 6.47
N ALA A 9 -10.23 -12.79 6.97
CA ALA A 9 -9.76 -12.94 8.33
C ALA A 9 -8.40 -12.25 8.54
N ARG A 10 -8.20 -11.60 9.70
CA ARG A 10 -6.96 -10.84 9.99
C ARG A 10 -5.69 -11.70 9.95
N ASN A 11 -5.78 -12.98 10.32
CA ASN A 11 -4.67 -13.92 10.24
C ASN A 11 -4.25 -14.27 8.81
N GLN A 12 -5.10 -13.98 7.80
CA GLN A 12 -4.78 -14.13 6.38
C GLN A 12 -4.19 -12.84 5.77
N MET A 13 -4.08 -11.76 6.55
CA MET A 13 -3.63 -10.46 6.06
C MET A 13 -2.30 -10.05 6.71
N SER A 14 -1.37 -9.58 5.90
CA SER A 14 -0.18 -8.86 6.36
C SER A 14 -0.20 -7.47 5.75
N ILE A 15 -0.11 -6.43 6.59
CA ILE A 15 -0.11 -5.03 6.17
C ILE A 15 1.27 -4.44 6.43
N GLN A 16 1.86 -3.80 5.42
CA GLN A 16 3.14 -3.11 5.51
C GLN A 16 2.99 -1.70 4.93
N ALA A 17 3.68 -0.73 5.53
CA ALA A 17 3.72 0.64 5.05
C ALA A 17 5.17 1.02 4.72
N PHE A 18 5.38 1.57 3.54
CA PHE A 18 6.73 1.91 3.04
C PHE A 18 7.01 3.41 2.97
N GLY A 19 6.00 4.26 3.21
CA GLY A 19 6.14 5.71 3.04
C GLY A 19 6.67 6.05 1.64
N GLU A 20 7.74 6.83 1.59
CA GLU A 20 8.35 7.31 0.33
C GLU A 20 9.51 6.43 -0.17
N SER A 21 9.86 5.37 0.57
CA SER A 21 11.04 4.54 0.27
C SER A 21 10.88 3.62 -0.95
N ARG A 22 9.66 3.43 -1.47
CA ARG A 22 9.36 2.52 -2.60
C ARG A 22 8.44 3.17 -3.64
N PRO A 23 8.90 4.22 -4.33
CA PRO A 23 8.10 4.90 -5.35
C PRO A 23 7.87 4.01 -6.58
N LEU A 24 6.71 4.13 -7.25
CA LEU A 24 6.50 3.56 -8.60
C LEU A 24 7.25 4.38 -9.64
N VAL A 25 7.13 5.70 -9.52
CA VAL A 25 7.79 6.68 -10.37
C VAL A 25 8.83 7.40 -9.52
N PRO A 26 10.13 7.33 -9.87
CA PRO A 26 11.16 8.08 -9.17
C PRO A 26 10.77 9.55 -9.08
N THR A 27 10.62 10.05 -7.86
CA THR A 27 10.16 11.41 -7.59
C THR A 27 11.12 12.05 -6.58
N ALA A 28 11.42 13.32 -6.75
CA ALA A 28 12.18 14.08 -5.75
C ALA A 28 11.40 14.22 -4.44
N ASP A 29 12.13 14.48 -3.35
CA ASP A 29 11.56 14.68 -2.03
C ASP A 29 10.52 15.82 -2.01
N GLY A 30 9.43 15.61 -1.28
CA GLY A 30 8.32 16.56 -1.16
C GLY A 30 7.45 16.77 -2.41
N VAL A 31 7.78 16.15 -3.55
CA VAL A 31 7.01 16.32 -4.79
C VAL A 31 5.80 15.39 -4.83
N ARG A 32 4.63 15.97 -5.11
CA ARG A 32 3.35 15.26 -5.11
C ARG A 32 3.16 14.42 -6.38
N GLU A 33 3.44 13.11 -6.32
CA GLU A 33 3.13 12.15 -7.41
C GLU A 33 1.91 11.26 -7.06
N PRO A 34 0.76 11.39 -7.75
CA PRO A 34 -0.43 10.55 -7.51
C PRO A 34 -0.21 9.05 -7.57
N GLN A 35 0.61 8.55 -8.51
CA GLN A 35 0.86 7.12 -8.65
C GLN A 35 1.64 6.52 -7.46
N ASN A 36 2.42 7.35 -6.76
CA ASN A 36 3.12 6.93 -5.55
C ASN A 36 2.18 6.84 -4.33
N ARG A 37 1.00 7.47 -4.37
CA ARG A 37 -0.06 7.32 -3.35
C ARG A 37 -0.96 6.14 -3.70
N ARG A 38 -0.42 4.93 -3.58
CA ARG A 38 -1.14 3.68 -3.91
C ARG A 38 -1.10 2.66 -2.79
N VAL A 39 -1.98 1.69 -2.90
CA VAL A 39 -1.97 0.44 -2.13
C VAL A 39 -1.83 -0.70 -3.13
N GLU A 40 -0.93 -1.63 -2.84
CA GLU A 40 -0.76 -2.86 -3.64
C GLU A 40 -1.31 -4.06 -2.85
N ILE A 41 -2.04 -4.94 -3.53
CA ILE A 41 -2.52 -6.21 -2.97
C ILE A 41 -1.76 -7.33 -3.67
N VAL A 42 -0.95 -8.06 -2.91
CA VAL A 42 -0.15 -9.19 -3.42
C VAL A 42 -0.71 -10.48 -2.86
N LEU A 43 -1.08 -11.40 -3.75
CA LEU A 43 -1.50 -12.76 -3.41
C LEU A 43 -0.27 -13.67 -3.56
N ARG A 44 -0.05 -14.58 -2.61
CA ARG A 44 1.04 -15.55 -2.63
C ARG A 44 0.49 -16.95 -2.41
#